data_AF-A0A9P5TF88-F1
#
_entry.id   AF-A0A9P5TF88-F1
#
_cell.length_a   1.000
_cell.length_b   1.000
_cell.length_c   1.000
_cell.angle_alpha   90.00
_cell.angle_beta   90.00
_cell.angle_gamma   90.00
#
_symmetry.space_group_name_H-M   'P 1'
#
loop_
_entity.id
_entity.type
_entity.pdbx_description
1 polymer ?
#
loop_
_entity_poly.entity_id
_entity_poly.type
_entity_poly.pdbx_seq_one_letter_code
_entity_poly.pdbx_strand_id
1 'polypeptide(L)'
;MFQVIMGVFLSSSGASHRIIDTFNHMGLSVSYQMVQTSLKTLSEDAKLQAQSNVKKTKGLWGVVYDNINFTLCKASQRLDSATQQINATTLAVFSLPKKFTRKAYAKALSIAKRNKLAGLRRLLYLDSLTPSIEKHAQVTAAFKHTIRSIILANCPGKMCRRCPTKLLCQHTKKLKPKIRCLSSEKTHFFPLPALNEEEASMGGTIRVIEKIYTHFELRLLVGDWLTIRNLRLMKDEQRDEFSSFLRFDWVQEAAMPFHFQLNALYMICRIHLGTMAQQNPSSLEHHRNLLRRAKLDTKKPEYNKAKELVMHSLIARILDCTRFMTTSAAHEALEIGDEVLAHSILFIRDSLFFWEFCDAIRDADVGRMWVVYDFWVYMTHGAGCHNYGNEILEMKAMFTHEFPWNGRL
;
A
#
# COMPACT_ATOMS: atom_id res chain seq x y z
N MET A 1 26.60 25.69 -11.11
CA MET A 1 25.38 24.85 -11.06
C MET A 1 25.70 23.36 -11.14
N PHE A 2 26.44 22.89 -12.15
CA PHE A 2 26.81 21.47 -12.31
C PHE A 2 27.46 20.83 -11.06
N GLN A 3 28.49 21.45 -10.48
CA GLN A 3 29.21 20.91 -9.32
C GLN A 3 28.31 20.69 -8.08
N VAL A 4 27.31 21.55 -7.88
CA VAL A 4 26.33 21.40 -6.77
C VAL A 4 25.42 20.21 -7.04
N ILE A 5 24.90 20.10 -8.27
CA ILE A 5 24.05 18.98 -8.69
C ILE A 5 24.81 17.65 -8.54
N MET A 6 26.07 17.61 -9.01
CA MET A 6 26.93 16.44 -8.89
C MET A 6 27.18 16.07 -7.41
N GLY A 7 27.51 17.04 -6.56
CA GLY A 7 27.72 16.78 -5.13
C GLY A 7 26.47 16.25 -4.41
N VAL A 8 25.30 16.85 -4.69
CA VAL A 8 24.02 16.37 -4.16
C VAL A 8 23.68 14.98 -4.68
N PHE A 9 23.91 14.70 -5.97
CA PHE A 9 23.70 13.38 -6.57
C PHE A 9 24.60 12.30 -5.96
N LEU A 10 25.89 12.60 -5.76
CA LEU A 10 26.82 11.68 -5.10
C LEU A 10 26.36 11.38 -3.67
N SER A 11 26.02 12.41 -2.90
CA SER A 11 25.54 12.23 -1.54
C SER A 11 24.22 11.45 -1.46
N SER A 12 23.27 11.71 -2.35
CA SER A 12 21.98 11.01 -2.36
C SER A 12 22.09 9.56 -2.85
N SER A 13 23.11 9.25 -3.65
CA SER A 13 23.44 7.88 -4.09
C SER A 13 24.22 7.09 -3.04
N GLY A 14 24.50 7.67 -1.87
CA GLY A 14 25.25 7.00 -0.79
C GLY A 14 26.77 7.04 -0.94
N ALA A 15 27.31 7.94 -1.78
CA ALA A 15 28.76 8.12 -1.87
C ALA A 15 29.34 8.57 -0.51
N SER A 16 30.47 7.98 -0.13
CA SER A 16 31.15 8.37 1.10
C SER A 16 31.70 9.80 1.03
N HIS A 17 31.92 10.41 2.20
CA HIS A 17 32.56 11.73 2.33
C HIS A 17 33.85 11.84 1.50
N ARG A 18 34.68 10.79 1.52
CA ARG A 18 35.96 10.73 0.78
C ARG A 18 35.79 10.83 -0.73
N ILE A 19 34.74 10.22 -1.28
CA ILE A 19 34.44 10.32 -2.72
C ILE A 19 34.06 11.75 -3.07
N ILE A 20 33.20 12.38 -2.26
CA ILE A 20 32.76 13.76 -2.49
C ILE A 20 33.94 14.73 -2.41
N ASP A 21 34.83 14.56 -1.43
CA ASP A 21 36.05 15.36 -1.31
C ASP A 21 36.98 15.14 -2.50
N THR A 22 37.13 13.91 -2.99
CA THR A 22 37.97 13.61 -4.17
C THR A 22 37.43 14.34 -5.40
N PHE A 23 36.11 14.26 -5.64
CA PHE A 23 35.46 14.99 -6.73
C PHE A 23 35.54 16.50 -6.54
N ASN A 24 35.55 16.99 -5.30
CA ASN A 24 35.76 18.40 -5.02
C ASN A 24 37.16 18.87 -5.40
N HIS A 25 38.21 18.12 -5.05
CA HIS A 25 39.59 18.43 -5.46
C HIS A 25 39.78 18.32 -6.97
N MET A 26 39.04 17.44 -7.65
CA MET A 26 39.02 17.36 -9.12
C MET A 26 38.22 18.48 -9.79
N GLY A 27 37.55 19.35 -9.03
CA GLY A 27 36.67 20.40 -9.56
C GLY A 27 35.35 19.90 -10.16
N LEU A 28 34.94 18.66 -9.86
CA LEU A 28 33.72 18.03 -10.36
C LEU A 28 32.53 18.16 -9.39
N SER A 29 32.79 18.38 -8.10
CA SER A 29 31.78 18.55 -7.05
C SER A 29 32.09 19.76 -6.18
N VAL A 30 31.07 20.29 -5.49
CA VAL A 30 31.31 21.16 -4.33
C VAL A 30 31.76 20.35 -3.11
N SER A 31 32.25 21.04 -2.07
CA SER A 31 32.65 20.42 -0.81
C SER A 31 31.47 19.71 -0.14
N TYR A 32 31.75 18.71 0.68
CA TYR A 32 30.70 18.01 1.44
C TYR A 32 29.87 18.97 2.29
N GLN A 33 30.51 19.96 2.93
CA GLN A 33 29.80 20.97 3.72
C GLN A 33 28.81 21.76 2.86
N MET A 34 29.19 22.15 1.64
CA MET A 34 28.30 22.83 0.71
C MET A 34 27.15 21.92 0.24
N VAL A 35 27.40 20.62 0.07
CA VAL A 35 26.32 19.64 -0.20
C VAL A 35 25.32 19.62 0.95
N GLN A 36 25.78 19.53 2.21
CA GLN A 36 24.90 19.53 3.38
C GLN A 36 24.09 20.83 3.51
N THR A 37 24.71 21.98 3.28
CA THR A 37 23.99 23.28 3.24
C THR A 37 22.95 23.29 2.13
N SER A 38 23.30 22.78 0.94
CA SER A 38 22.37 22.69 -0.20
C SER A 38 21.16 21.81 0.11
N LEU A 39 21.36 20.66 0.78
CA LEU A 39 20.27 19.77 1.22
C LEU A 39 19.35 20.44 2.25
N LYS A 40 19.91 21.22 3.19
CA LYS A 40 19.12 22.02 4.14
C LYS A 40 18.27 23.07 3.41
N THR A 41 18.88 23.85 2.51
CA THR A 41 18.18 24.86 1.72
C THR A 41 17.10 24.24 0.83
N LEU A 42 17.36 23.09 0.20
CA LEU A 42 16.35 22.35 -0.57
C LEU A 42 15.17 21.92 0.31
N SER A 43 15.42 21.53 1.56
CA SER A 43 14.37 21.10 2.50
C SER A 43 13.51 22.29 2.96
N GLU A 44 14.14 23.45 3.18
CA GLU A 44 13.45 24.71 3.48
C GLU A 44 12.63 25.22 2.30
N ASP A 45 13.20 25.18 1.08
CA ASP A 45 12.49 25.59 -0.13
C ASP A 45 11.31 24.66 -0.43
N ALA A 46 11.47 23.34 -0.27
CA ALA A 46 10.37 22.38 -0.42
C ALA A 46 9.21 22.68 0.57
N LYS A 47 9.53 23.06 1.82
CA LYS A 47 8.55 23.49 2.81
C LYS A 47 7.83 24.78 2.36
N LEU A 48 8.56 25.77 1.87
CA LEU A 48 7.98 27.03 1.36
C LEU A 48 7.08 26.79 0.14
N GLN A 49 7.50 25.93 -0.78
CA GLN A 49 6.70 25.52 -1.94
C GLN A 49 5.41 24.83 -1.51
N ALA A 50 5.49 23.90 -0.55
CA ALA A 50 4.31 23.24 0.01
C ALA A 50 3.33 24.25 0.62
N GLN A 51 3.83 25.18 1.45
CA GLN A 51 3.02 26.23 2.06
C GLN A 51 2.38 27.17 1.02
N SER A 52 3.15 27.57 0.00
CA SER A 52 2.66 28.42 -1.09
C SER A 52 1.55 27.71 -1.88
N ASN A 53 1.73 26.44 -2.19
CA ASN A 53 0.73 25.63 -2.90
C ASN A 53 -0.55 25.47 -2.06
N VAL A 54 -0.42 25.14 -0.78
CA VAL A 54 -1.56 25.00 0.14
C VAL A 54 -2.35 26.30 0.28
N LYS A 55 -1.67 27.45 0.33
CA LYS A 55 -2.33 28.77 0.41
C LYS A 55 -3.03 29.17 -0.90
N LYS A 56 -2.45 28.81 -2.05
CA LYS A 56 -2.97 29.17 -3.38
C LYS A 56 -4.05 28.23 -3.89
N THR A 57 -4.01 26.96 -3.50
CA THR A 57 -4.92 25.95 -4.04
C THR A 57 -6.33 26.13 -3.52
N LYS A 58 -7.30 26.10 -4.44
CA LYS A 58 -8.73 25.96 -4.11
C LYS A 58 -9.16 24.49 -3.99
N GLY A 59 -8.29 23.57 -4.42
CA GLY A 59 -8.50 22.13 -4.34
C GLY A 59 -8.18 21.58 -2.96
N LEU A 60 -8.56 20.33 -2.72
CA LEU A 60 -8.17 19.62 -1.52
C LEU A 60 -6.74 19.10 -1.62
N TRP A 61 -6.17 18.80 -0.46
CA TRP A 61 -4.84 18.25 -0.31
C TRP A 61 -4.81 17.34 0.92
N GLY A 62 -3.82 16.47 0.99
CA GLY A 62 -3.59 15.57 2.10
C GLY A 62 -2.13 15.54 2.51
N VAL A 63 -1.87 14.92 3.66
CA VAL A 63 -0.52 14.64 4.16
C VAL A 63 -0.36 13.14 4.20
N VAL A 64 0.71 12.65 3.58
CA VAL A 64 1.22 11.31 3.83
C VAL A 64 2.35 11.44 4.84
N TYR A 65 2.36 10.58 5.84
CA TYR A 65 3.48 10.45 6.74
C TYR A 65 3.66 9.01 7.17
N ASP A 66 4.92 8.64 7.40
CA ASP A 66 5.33 7.28 7.75
C ASP A 66 6.64 7.32 8.56
N ASN A 67 6.87 6.27 9.34
CA ASN A 67 8.00 6.13 10.24
C ASN A 67 9.31 5.87 9.48
N ILE A 68 10.38 6.48 9.95
CA ILE A 68 11.75 6.14 9.60
C ILE A 68 12.57 5.90 10.85
N ASN A 69 13.10 4.68 10.96
CA ASN A 69 13.93 4.26 12.07
C ASN A 69 15.36 4.03 11.60
N PHE A 70 16.31 4.71 12.24
CA PHE A 70 17.74 4.55 11.99
C PHE A 70 18.45 4.07 13.25
N THR A 71 19.27 3.02 13.12
CA THR A 71 20.17 2.58 14.19
C THR A 71 21.56 3.16 13.93
N LEU A 72 21.98 4.12 14.75
CA LEU A 72 23.34 4.62 14.76
C LEU A 72 24.22 3.68 15.57
N CYS A 73 24.70 2.63 14.91
CA CYS A 73 25.60 1.64 15.49
C CYS A 73 26.94 2.29 15.88
N LYS A 74 27.38 2.07 17.13
CA LYS A 74 28.74 2.38 17.57
C LYS A 74 29.58 1.12 17.54
N ALA A 75 30.77 1.20 16.93
CA ALA A 75 31.70 0.08 16.81
C ALA A 75 32.12 -0.48 18.18
N SER A 76 32.23 0.38 19.19
CA SER A 76 32.43 -0.02 20.58
C SER A 76 31.52 0.82 21.45
N GLN A 77 30.68 0.17 22.27
CA GLN A 77 29.76 0.87 23.16
C GLN A 77 30.48 1.22 24.48
N ARG A 78 30.20 2.40 25.01
CA ARG A 78 30.67 2.93 26.31
C ARG A 78 29.50 3.57 27.05
N LEU A 79 29.68 3.88 28.33
CA LEU A 79 28.62 4.50 29.16
C LEU A 79 28.06 5.80 28.56
N ASP A 80 28.91 6.58 27.89
CA ASP A 80 28.62 7.85 27.22
C ASP A 80 28.44 7.71 25.70
N SER A 81 28.63 6.50 25.15
CA SER A 81 28.65 6.24 23.71
C SER A 81 27.95 4.92 23.41
N ALA A 82 26.63 4.91 23.55
CA ALA A 82 25.79 3.77 23.22
C ALA A 82 25.31 3.82 21.77
N THR A 83 24.87 2.66 21.26
CA THR A 83 24.11 2.61 20.00
C THR A 83 22.80 3.34 20.19
N GLN A 84 22.52 4.32 19.33
CA GLN A 84 21.32 5.14 19.43
C GLN A 84 20.33 4.75 18.34
N GLN A 85 19.08 4.50 18.74
CA GLN A 85 17.96 4.38 17.81
C GLN A 85 17.34 5.76 17.62
N ILE A 86 17.31 6.25 16.39
CA ILE A 86 16.57 7.45 15.99
C ILE A 86 15.26 6.98 15.38
N ASN A 87 14.14 7.36 16.01
CA ASN A 87 12.80 7.14 15.48
C ASN A 87 12.26 8.50 15.03
N ALA A 88 12.16 8.68 13.72
CA ALA A 88 11.72 9.91 13.10
C ALA A 88 10.51 9.64 12.19
N THR A 89 9.84 10.69 11.77
CA THR A 89 8.67 10.61 10.89
C THR A 89 8.96 11.38 9.61
N THR A 90 8.74 10.76 8.45
CA THR A 90 8.77 11.45 7.15
C THR A 90 7.40 11.90 6.73
N LEU A 91 7.35 13.02 6.01
CA LEU A 91 6.09 13.65 5.63
C LEU A 91 6.17 14.20 4.21
N ALA A 92 5.02 14.21 3.56
CA ALA A 92 4.84 14.95 2.32
C ALA A 92 3.40 15.42 2.15
N VAL A 93 3.25 16.57 1.50
CA VAL A 93 1.95 17.13 1.13
C VAL A 93 1.66 16.73 -0.31
N PHE A 94 0.45 16.23 -0.57
CA PHE A 94 0.00 15.92 -1.91
C PHE A 94 -1.31 16.61 -2.25
N SER A 95 -1.46 17.05 -3.48
CA SER A 95 -2.70 17.67 -3.98
C SER A 95 -3.66 16.62 -4.51
N LEU A 96 -4.93 16.71 -4.16
CA LEU A 96 -5.99 15.85 -4.71
C LEU A 96 -6.42 16.38 -6.09
N PRO A 97 -6.94 15.50 -6.99
CA PRO A 97 -7.47 15.91 -8.28
C PRO A 97 -8.47 17.07 -8.20
N LYS A 98 -8.49 17.94 -9.20
CA LYS A 98 -9.25 19.22 -9.17
C LYS A 98 -10.75 19.03 -8.97
N LYS A 99 -11.29 17.88 -9.38
CA LYS A 99 -12.69 17.48 -9.15
C LYS A 99 -13.07 17.41 -7.66
N PHE A 100 -12.11 17.16 -6.78
CA PHE A 100 -12.31 17.11 -5.33
C PHE A 100 -12.21 18.52 -4.75
N THR A 101 -13.33 19.24 -4.83
CA THR A 101 -13.45 20.60 -4.30
C THR A 101 -13.85 20.59 -2.82
N ARG A 102 -13.51 21.67 -2.10
CA ARG A 102 -13.97 21.89 -0.72
C ARG A 102 -15.50 21.80 -0.57
N LYS A 103 -16.25 22.31 -1.55
CA LYS A 103 -17.72 22.24 -1.55
C LYS A 103 -18.22 20.79 -1.68
N ALA A 104 -17.66 20.02 -2.63
CA ALA A 104 -18.02 18.61 -2.79
C ALA A 104 -17.72 17.82 -1.52
N TYR A 105 -16.61 18.13 -0.87
CA TYR A 105 -16.17 17.48 0.35
C TYR A 105 -17.00 17.88 1.57
N ALA A 106 -17.27 19.17 1.80
CA ALA A 106 -18.15 19.64 2.87
C ALA A 106 -19.56 19.00 2.78
N LYS A 107 -20.07 18.80 1.56
CA LYS A 107 -21.34 18.09 1.33
C LYS A 107 -21.24 16.59 1.63
N ALA A 108 -20.16 15.93 1.21
CA ALA A 108 -19.97 14.49 1.37
C ALA A 108 -19.58 14.09 2.81
N LEU A 109 -18.92 14.97 3.54
CA LEU A 109 -18.18 14.64 4.75
C LEU A 109 -18.50 15.60 5.92
N SER A 110 -19.72 16.12 5.98
CA SER A 110 -20.21 16.85 7.16
C SER A 110 -20.00 16.01 8.43
N ILE A 111 -19.14 16.46 9.34
CA ILE A 111 -18.81 15.78 10.60
C ILE A 111 -20.09 15.56 11.42
N ALA A 112 -20.92 16.59 11.55
CA ALA A 112 -22.20 16.49 12.26
C ALA A 112 -23.13 15.42 11.66
N LYS A 113 -23.18 15.28 10.33
CA LYS A 113 -23.97 14.22 9.68
C LYS A 113 -23.34 12.85 9.92
N ARG A 114 -22.02 12.73 9.85
CA ARG A 114 -21.31 11.46 10.11
C ARG A 114 -21.51 10.99 11.54
N ASN A 115 -21.35 11.87 12.53
CA ASN A 115 -21.54 11.52 13.94
C ASN A 115 -22.98 11.05 14.20
N LYS A 116 -23.99 11.65 13.54
CA LYS A 116 -25.38 11.17 13.61
C LYS A 116 -25.58 9.77 13.01
N LEU A 117 -24.80 9.42 11.97
CA LEU A 117 -24.87 8.13 11.29
C LEU A 117 -23.95 7.08 11.92
N ALA A 118 -22.99 7.46 12.76
CA ALA A 118 -22.02 6.55 13.37
C ALA A 118 -22.71 5.44 14.18
N GLY A 119 -23.85 5.74 14.82
CA GLY A 119 -24.67 4.75 15.52
C GLY A 119 -25.25 3.64 14.61
N LEU A 120 -25.28 3.83 13.29
CA LEU A 120 -25.74 2.81 12.33
C LEU A 120 -24.72 1.71 12.10
N ARG A 121 -23.47 1.86 12.55
CA ARG A 121 -22.46 0.78 12.48
C ARG A 121 -22.92 -0.51 13.15
N ARG A 122 -23.79 -0.43 14.16
CA ARG A 122 -24.42 -1.59 14.82
C ARG A 122 -25.27 -2.46 13.87
N LEU A 123 -25.59 -1.95 12.68
CA LEU A 123 -26.36 -2.65 11.64
C LEU A 123 -25.45 -3.37 10.62
N LEU A 124 -24.13 -3.35 10.81
CA LEU A 124 -23.20 -4.11 9.98
C LEU A 124 -23.19 -5.57 10.44
N TYR A 125 -23.97 -6.41 9.76
CA TYR A 125 -24.08 -7.84 10.05
C TYR A 125 -23.17 -8.67 9.12
N LEU A 126 -22.84 -9.89 9.53
CA LEU A 126 -22.01 -10.80 8.75
C LEU A 126 -22.58 -11.02 7.33
N ASP A 127 -23.90 -11.17 7.21
CA ASP A 127 -24.57 -11.35 5.91
C ASP A 127 -24.36 -10.17 4.95
N SER A 128 -24.19 -8.95 5.49
CA SER A 128 -23.88 -7.75 4.69
C SER A 128 -22.42 -7.70 4.22
N LEU A 129 -21.54 -8.50 4.82
CA LEU A 129 -20.13 -8.60 4.47
C LEU A 129 -19.86 -9.71 3.45
N THR A 130 -20.73 -10.72 3.39
CA THR A 130 -20.61 -11.85 2.48
C THR A 130 -20.61 -11.37 1.03
N PRO A 131 -19.59 -11.68 0.21
CA PRO A 131 -19.55 -11.24 -1.17
C PRO A 131 -20.76 -11.75 -1.96
N SER A 132 -21.45 -10.85 -2.66
CA SER A 132 -22.61 -11.23 -3.49
C SER A 132 -22.21 -12.05 -4.71
N ILE A 133 -23.18 -12.73 -5.34
CA ILE A 133 -22.98 -13.47 -6.60
C ILE A 133 -22.33 -12.59 -7.68
N GLU A 134 -22.71 -11.30 -7.73
CA GLU A 134 -22.13 -10.33 -8.66
C GLU A 134 -20.65 -10.07 -8.36
N LYS A 135 -20.26 -9.95 -7.09
CA LYS A 135 -18.86 -9.81 -6.68
C LYS A 135 -18.02 -11.03 -7.06
N HIS A 136 -18.57 -12.23 -6.85
CA HIS A 136 -17.96 -13.47 -7.30
C HIS A 136 -17.77 -13.51 -8.84
N ALA A 137 -18.77 -13.06 -9.59
CA ALA A 137 -18.68 -12.98 -11.06
C ALA A 137 -17.62 -11.97 -11.51
N GLN A 138 -17.52 -10.81 -10.83
CA GLN A 138 -16.50 -9.78 -11.10
C GLN A 138 -15.08 -10.32 -10.88
N VAL A 139 -14.82 -10.99 -9.76
CA VAL A 139 -13.51 -11.65 -9.50
C VAL A 139 -13.22 -12.72 -10.53
N THR A 140 -14.21 -13.55 -10.87
CA THR A 140 -14.04 -14.62 -11.86
C THR A 140 -13.68 -14.05 -13.23
N ALA A 141 -14.31 -12.95 -13.64
CA ALA A 141 -13.97 -12.26 -14.89
C ALA A 141 -12.54 -11.69 -14.86
N ALA A 142 -12.14 -11.09 -13.73
CA ALA A 142 -10.79 -10.57 -13.52
C ALA A 142 -9.73 -11.67 -13.56
N PHE A 143 -9.96 -12.79 -12.89
CA PHE A 143 -9.07 -13.94 -12.91
C PHE A 143 -8.92 -14.48 -14.33
N LYS A 144 -10.03 -14.73 -15.04
CA LYS A 144 -10.01 -15.16 -16.45
C LYS A 144 -9.20 -14.22 -17.33
N HIS A 145 -9.35 -12.90 -17.15
CA HIS A 145 -8.55 -11.92 -17.86
C HIS A 145 -7.04 -12.03 -17.55
N THR A 146 -6.69 -12.12 -16.27
CA THR A 146 -5.28 -12.24 -15.81
C THR A 146 -4.64 -13.51 -16.33
N ILE A 147 -5.32 -14.65 -16.26
CA ILE A 147 -4.85 -15.94 -16.77
C ILE A 147 -4.60 -15.87 -18.27
N ARG A 148 -5.57 -15.37 -19.04
CA ARG A 148 -5.41 -15.16 -20.49
C ARG A 148 -4.20 -14.29 -20.79
N SER A 149 -3.99 -13.23 -20.01
CA SER A 149 -2.85 -12.33 -20.16
C SER A 149 -1.52 -13.03 -19.86
N ILE A 150 -1.46 -13.83 -18.80
CA ILE A 150 -0.27 -14.61 -18.42
C ILE A 150 0.06 -15.65 -19.49
N ILE A 151 -0.93 -16.42 -19.94
CA ILE A 151 -0.75 -17.42 -21.00
C ILE A 151 -0.22 -16.75 -22.27
N LEU A 152 -0.88 -15.69 -22.75
CA LEU A 152 -0.44 -14.98 -23.96
C LEU A 152 0.96 -14.37 -23.83
N ALA A 153 1.32 -13.86 -22.65
CA ALA A 153 2.64 -13.28 -22.40
C ALA A 153 3.75 -14.34 -22.35
N ASN A 154 3.44 -15.56 -21.93
CA ASN A 154 4.40 -16.65 -21.73
C ASN A 154 4.25 -17.79 -22.77
N CYS A 155 3.40 -17.62 -23.80
CA CYS A 155 3.23 -18.59 -24.88
C CYS A 155 4.56 -18.80 -25.64
N PRO A 156 5.14 -20.01 -25.65
CA PRO A 156 6.38 -20.26 -26.35
C PRO A 156 6.22 -20.32 -27.88
N GLY A 157 7.34 -20.18 -28.59
CA GLY A 157 7.46 -20.58 -30.00
C GLY A 157 6.78 -19.69 -31.04
N LYS A 158 6.34 -20.29 -32.16
CA LYS A 158 5.82 -19.60 -33.36
C LYS A 158 4.53 -18.82 -33.12
N MET A 159 3.81 -19.06 -32.01
CA MET A 159 2.67 -18.24 -31.60
C MET A 159 3.11 -16.84 -31.16
N CYS A 160 4.27 -16.66 -30.55
CA CYS A 160 4.74 -15.34 -30.10
C CYS A 160 4.94 -14.33 -31.26
N ARG A 161 5.25 -14.81 -32.47
CA ARG A 161 5.72 -13.99 -33.61
C ARG A 161 4.69 -13.75 -34.73
N ARG A 162 3.42 -14.14 -34.56
CA ARG A 162 2.39 -14.00 -35.61
C ARG A 162 1.35 -12.90 -35.30
N CYS A 163 0.79 -12.31 -36.35
CA CYS A 163 -0.30 -11.32 -36.30
C CYS A 163 -1.49 -11.71 -35.38
N PRO A 164 -1.94 -12.99 -35.31
CA PRO A 164 -3.01 -13.42 -34.42
C PRO A 164 -2.75 -13.14 -32.94
N THR A 165 -1.51 -13.19 -32.47
CA THR A 165 -1.19 -12.95 -31.05
C THR A 165 -1.35 -11.49 -30.67
N LYS A 166 -1.03 -10.56 -31.58
CA LYS A 166 -1.33 -9.13 -31.37
C LYS A 166 -2.84 -8.91 -31.28
N LEU A 167 -3.63 -9.54 -32.16
CA LEU A 167 -5.10 -9.46 -32.14
C LEU A 167 -5.69 -10.06 -30.85
N LEU A 168 -5.19 -11.22 -30.42
CA LEU A 168 -5.58 -11.85 -29.16
C LEU A 168 -5.23 -10.96 -27.97
N CYS A 169 -4.01 -10.41 -27.91
CA CYS A 169 -3.62 -9.48 -26.86
C CYS A 169 -4.50 -8.21 -26.84
N GLN A 170 -4.86 -7.67 -28.01
CA GLN A 170 -5.79 -6.54 -28.10
C GLN A 170 -7.19 -6.91 -27.62
N HIS A 171 -7.69 -8.09 -28.01
CA HIS A 171 -8.98 -8.59 -27.56
C HIS A 171 -8.99 -8.83 -26.04
N THR A 172 -7.97 -9.48 -25.49
CA THR A 172 -7.82 -9.68 -24.04
C THR A 172 -7.82 -8.35 -23.29
N LYS A 173 -7.09 -7.33 -23.77
CA LYS A 173 -7.12 -5.99 -23.17
C LYS A 173 -8.53 -5.38 -23.10
N LYS A 174 -9.39 -5.65 -24.09
CA LYS A 174 -10.79 -5.18 -24.10
C LYS A 174 -11.67 -5.90 -23.08
N LEU A 175 -11.33 -7.15 -22.76
CA LEU A 175 -12.04 -7.97 -21.77
C LEU A 175 -11.66 -7.65 -20.32
N LYS A 176 -10.69 -6.74 -20.10
CA LYS A 176 -10.29 -6.31 -18.76
C LYS A 176 -11.50 -5.71 -18.04
N PRO A 177 -11.89 -6.22 -16.86
CA PRO A 177 -13.00 -5.66 -16.12
C PRO A 177 -12.74 -4.19 -15.75
N LYS A 178 -13.80 -3.41 -15.73
CA LYS A 178 -13.82 -2.03 -15.24
C LYS A 178 -15.06 -1.87 -14.38
N ILE A 179 -14.87 -1.39 -13.16
CA ILE A 179 -15.97 -1.18 -12.21
C ILE A 179 -16.06 0.31 -11.91
N ARG A 180 -14.99 0.91 -11.39
CA ARG A 180 -14.96 2.34 -11.06
C ARG A 180 -13.57 2.91 -11.24
N CYS A 181 -13.20 3.15 -12.49
CA CYS A 181 -11.96 3.84 -12.83
C CYS A 181 -12.03 5.32 -12.47
N LEU A 182 -11.06 5.79 -11.70
CA LEU A 182 -10.87 7.22 -11.47
C LEU A 182 -10.11 7.85 -12.64
N SER A 183 -10.47 9.08 -13.00
CA SER A 183 -9.64 9.89 -13.89
C SER A 183 -8.26 10.12 -13.27
N SER A 184 -7.22 10.01 -14.10
CA SER A 184 -5.84 10.31 -13.69
C SER A 184 -5.51 11.78 -13.94
N GLU A 185 -4.92 12.40 -12.94
CA GLU A 185 -4.32 13.74 -13.01
C GLU A 185 -2.93 13.64 -12.37
N LYS A 186 -1.96 14.43 -12.84
CA LYS A 186 -0.63 14.43 -12.22
C LYS A 186 -0.75 14.94 -10.79
N THR A 187 -0.46 14.08 -9.82
CA THR A 187 -0.39 14.46 -8.41
C THR A 187 0.83 15.35 -8.19
N HIS A 188 0.60 16.55 -7.68
CA HIS A 188 1.68 17.40 -7.17
C HIS A 188 2.02 16.95 -5.74
N PHE A 189 3.29 16.60 -5.54
CA PHE A 189 3.82 16.04 -4.31
C PHE A 189 4.97 16.92 -3.81
N PHE A 190 4.90 17.33 -2.55
CA PHE A 190 5.84 18.25 -1.91
C PHE A 190 6.42 17.56 -0.67
N PRO A 191 7.64 17.01 -0.75
CA PRO A 191 8.29 16.42 0.41
C PRO A 191 8.54 17.49 1.48
N LEU A 192 8.37 17.11 2.75
CA LEU A 192 8.66 17.97 3.89
C LEU A 192 9.88 17.42 4.65
N PRO A 193 10.58 18.26 5.42
CA PRO A 193 11.63 17.79 6.33
C PRO A 193 11.08 16.74 7.29
N ALA A 194 11.89 15.72 7.58
CA ALA A 194 11.55 14.72 8.59
C ALA A 194 11.40 15.38 9.97
N LEU A 195 10.43 14.91 10.74
CA LEU A 195 10.23 15.33 12.12
C LEU A 195 10.97 14.37 13.05
N ASN A 196 11.71 14.93 14.01
CA ASN A 196 12.28 14.16 15.12
C ASN A 196 11.20 13.84 16.17
N GLU A 197 10.18 13.12 15.75
CA GLU A 197 9.09 12.63 16.56
C GLU A 197 8.81 11.19 16.16
N GLU A 198 8.57 10.33 17.16
CA GLU A 198 8.08 8.98 16.94
C GLU A 198 6.57 9.00 16.74
N GLU A 199 6.06 8.13 15.88
CA GLU A 199 4.64 8.03 15.55
C GLU A 199 4.02 6.70 16.03
N ALA A 200 4.82 5.84 16.67
CA ALA A 200 4.40 4.52 17.10
C ALA A 200 3.42 4.60 18.27
N SER A 201 3.49 5.67 19.07
CA SER A 201 2.57 5.95 20.17
C SER A 201 1.52 7.00 19.81
N MET A 202 0.41 6.97 20.57
CA MET A 202 -0.62 8.00 20.59
C MET A 202 -0.05 9.40 20.86
N GLY A 203 0.74 9.55 21.92
CA GLY A 203 1.34 10.84 22.29
C GLY A 203 2.32 11.35 21.24
N GLY A 204 3.06 10.45 20.61
CA GLY A 204 3.93 10.75 19.47
C GLY A 204 3.15 11.26 18.25
N THR A 205 2.06 10.57 17.92
CA THR A 205 1.14 10.98 16.85
C THR A 205 0.60 12.40 17.10
N ILE A 206 0.17 12.72 18.33
CA ILE A 206 -0.29 14.09 18.68
C ILE A 206 0.79 15.13 18.37
N ARG A 207 2.03 14.91 18.82
CA ARG A 207 3.16 15.83 18.57
C ARG A 207 3.47 15.99 17.09
N VAL A 208 3.37 14.92 16.30
CA VAL A 208 3.49 14.97 14.84
C VAL A 208 2.40 15.86 14.24
N ILE A 209 1.14 15.66 14.63
CA ILE A 209 0.00 16.43 14.12
C ILE A 209 0.08 17.92 14.48
N GLU A 210 0.48 18.25 15.71
CA GLU A 210 0.69 19.62 16.15
C GLU A 210 1.76 20.33 15.29
N LYS A 211 2.83 19.63 14.91
CA LYS A 211 3.90 20.18 14.05
C LYS A 211 3.50 20.32 12.58
N ILE A 212 2.60 19.46 12.09
CA ILE A 212 2.03 19.54 10.73
C ILE A 212 1.02 20.69 10.63
N TYR A 213 0.31 20.96 11.73
CA TYR A 213 -0.80 21.89 11.71
C TYR A 213 -0.34 23.33 11.49
N THR A 214 -1.08 24.02 10.62
CA THR A 214 -0.83 25.43 10.36
C THR A 214 -2.11 26.26 10.38
N HIS A 215 -3.28 25.80 9.90
CA HIS A 215 -4.57 26.54 9.95
C HIS A 215 -5.81 25.63 9.67
N PHE A 216 -7.00 26.12 10.08
CA PHE A 216 -8.30 25.45 10.30
C PHE A 216 -9.03 24.91 9.06
N GLU A 217 -8.60 23.76 8.51
CA GLU A 217 -9.42 23.01 7.53
C GLU A 217 -9.27 21.49 7.72
N LEU A 218 -10.34 20.73 7.39
CA LEU A 218 -10.37 19.26 7.44
C LEU A 218 -9.40 18.66 6.41
N ARG A 219 -8.50 17.77 6.86
CA ARG A 219 -7.35 17.25 6.08
C ARG A 219 -7.36 15.73 6.03
N LEU A 220 -7.03 15.21 4.85
CA LEU A 220 -6.79 13.79 4.64
C LEU A 220 -5.39 13.45 5.14
N LEU A 221 -5.29 12.54 6.10
CA LEU A 221 -4.07 12.02 6.66
C LEU A 221 -3.94 10.54 6.28
N VAL A 222 -2.81 10.18 5.69
CA VAL A 222 -2.60 8.87 5.10
C VAL A 222 -1.31 8.26 5.62
N GLY A 223 -1.35 6.99 6.03
CA GLY A 223 -0.21 6.28 6.59
C GLY A 223 -0.47 4.77 6.67
N ASP A 224 0.30 4.11 7.53
CA ASP A 224 0.16 2.69 7.80
C ASP A 224 -1.01 2.39 8.77
N TRP A 225 -1.28 1.12 9.06
CA TRP A 225 -2.40 0.78 9.94
C TRP A 225 -2.23 1.34 11.37
N LEU A 226 -1.01 1.35 11.90
CA LEU A 226 -0.75 1.82 13.25
C LEU A 226 -0.94 3.34 13.34
N THR A 227 -0.45 4.08 12.33
CA THR A 227 -0.72 5.51 12.13
C THR A 227 -2.22 5.81 12.21
N ILE A 228 -3.01 5.13 11.39
CA ILE A 228 -4.44 5.38 11.25
C ILE A 228 -5.20 4.98 12.51
N ARG A 229 -4.82 3.87 13.16
CA ARG A 229 -5.35 3.48 14.47
C ARG A 229 -5.05 4.55 15.53
N ASN A 230 -3.82 5.04 15.61
CA ASN A 230 -3.42 6.05 16.58
C ASN A 230 -4.15 7.38 16.34
N LEU A 231 -4.38 7.77 15.08
CA LEU A 231 -5.23 8.93 14.76
C LEU A 231 -6.67 8.80 15.25
N ARG A 232 -7.27 7.61 15.15
CA ARG A 232 -8.63 7.36 15.64
C ARG A 232 -8.67 7.40 17.17
N LEU A 233 -7.74 6.71 17.82
CA LEU A 233 -7.63 6.72 19.29
C LEU A 233 -7.39 8.14 19.82
N MET A 234 -6.60 8.95 19.12
CA MET A 234 -6.38 10.36 19.47
C MET A 234 -7.69 11.16 19.47
N LYS A 235 -8.54 10.94 18.47
CA LYS A 235 -9.87 11.57 18.39
C LYS A 235 -10.79 11.10 19.50
N ASP A 236 -10.74 9.81 19.84
CA ASP A 236 -11.56 9.24 20.91
C ASP A 236 -11.17 9.76 22.29
N GLU A 237 -9.87 9.87 22.60
CA GLU A 237 -9.40 10.45 23.87
C GLU A 237 -9.77 11.92 23.99
N GLN A 238 -9.72 12.66 22.89
CA GLN A 238 -10.02 14.09 22.88
C GLN A 238 -11.51 14.39 22.69
N ARG A 239 -12.40 13.39 22.69
CA ARG A 239 -13.83 13.56 22.36
C ARG A 239 -14.56 14.58 23.24
N ASP A 240 -14.11 14.74 24.48
CA ASP A 240 -14.75 15.58 25.51
C ASP A 240 -14.21 17.03 25.48
N GLU A 241 -13.23 17.33 24.60
CA GLU A 241 -12.72 18.68 24.40
C GLU A 241 -13.78 19.64 23.86
N PHE A 242 -13.69 20.91 24.27
CA PHE A 242 -14.72 21.91 23.98
C PHE A 242 -14.84 22.26 22.50
N SER A 243 -13.69 22.41 21.82
CA SER A 243 -13.66 22.86 20.43
C SER A 243 -13.50 21.69 19.46
N SER A 244 -14.18 21.78 18.31
CA SER A 244 -14.04 20.81 17.20
C SER A 244 -12.59 20.68 16.71
N PHE A 245 -11.79 21.73 16.91
CA PHE A 245 -10.37 21.74 16.61
C PHE A 245 -9.57 20.83 17.55
N LEU A 246 -9.77 20.98 18.87
CA LEU A 246 -9.09 20.17 19.90
C LEU A 246 -9.53 18.70 19.88
N ARG A 247 -10.78 18.43 19.46
CA ARG A 247 -11.27 17.06 19.19
C ARG A 247 -10.66 16.41 17.94
N PHE A 248 -9.88 17.15 17.15
CA PHE A 248 -9.35 16.69 15.87
C PHE A 248 -10.45 16.21 14.88
N ASP A 249 -11.65 16.77 14.96
CA ASP A 249 -12.76 16.43 14.04
C ASP A 249 -12.40 16.73 12.56
N TRP A 250 -11.43 17.62 12.37
CA TRP A 250 -10.86 18.02 11.09
C TRP A 250 -9.84 16.99 10.54
N VAL A 251 -9.57 15.87 11.22
CA VAL A 251 -8.73 14.80 10.69
C VAL A 251 -9.59 13.73 10.02
N GLN A 252 -9.34 13.47 8.74
CA GLN A 252 -9.81 12.28 8.04
C GLN A 252 -8.64 11.34 7.79
N GLU A 253 -8.63 10.22 8.48
CA GLU A 253 -7.61 9.20 8.33
C GLU A 253 -7.95 8.20 7.19
N ALA A 254 -6.94 7.69 6.48
CA ALA A 254 -7.06 6.61 5.49
C ALA A 254 -5.78 5.77 5.39
N ALA A 255 -5.89 4.44 5.41
CA ALA A 255 -4.74 3.56 5.22
C ALA A 255 -4.28 3.51 3.74
N MET A 256 -2.96 3.49 3.49
CA MET A 256 -2.45 3.45 2.12
C MET A 256 -2.63 2.08 1.45
N PRO A 257 -3.09 2.01 0.18
CA PRO A 257 -3.20 0.76 -0.59
C PRO A 257 -1.93 -0.09 -0.63
N PHE A 258 -0.75 0.54 -0.59
CA PHE A 258 0.53 -0.15 -0.56
C PHE A 258 0.65 -1.11 0.64
N HIS A 259 0.19 -0.72 1.82
CA HIS A 259 0.30 -1.61 2.98
C HIS A 259 -0.70 -2.78 2.93
N PHE A 260 -1.83 -2.65 2.23
CA PHE A 260 -2.69 -3.79 1.93
C PHE A 260 -1.97 -4.77 0.98
N GLN A 261 -1.23 -4.29 -0.02
CA GLN A 261 -0.38 -5.15 -0.86
C GLN A 261 0.67 -5.89 -0.02
N LEU A 262 1.34 -5.18 0.89
CA LEU A 262 2.34 -5.76 1.78
C LEU A 262 1.74 -6.86 2.66
N ASN A 263 0.58 -6.60 3.28
CA ASN A 263 -0.07 -7.57 4.16
C ASN A 263 -0.68 -8.74 3.41
N ALA A 264 -1.14 -8.55 2.17
CA ALA A 264 -1.57 -9.65 1.32
C ALA A 264 -0.40 -10.61 1.01
N LEU A 265 0.83 -10.11 0.82
CA LEU A 265 2.00 -10.97 0.70
C LEU A 265 2.34 -11.67 2.01
N TYR A 266 2.23 -11.01 3.16
CA TYR A 266 2.41 -11.65 4.46
C TYR A 266 1.42 -12.80 4.65
N MET A 267 0.15 -12.57 4.30
CA MET A 267 -0.90 -13.59 4.28
C MET A 267 -0.53 -14.76 3.37
N ILE A 268 -0.16 -14.50 2.11
CA ILE A 268 0.21 -15.55 1.14
C ILE A 268 1.40 -16.36 1.65
N CYS A 269 2.45 -15.71 2.18
CA CYS A 269 3.61 -16.42 2.73
C CYS A 269 3.25 -17.22 3.99
N ARG A 270 2.41 -16.71 4.89
CA ARG A 270 1.99 -17.48 6.06
C ARG A 270 1.22 -18.76 5.70
N ILE A 271 0.37 -18.70 4.67
CA ILE A 271 -0.43 -19.85 4.24
C ILE A 271 0.40 -20.82 3.39
N HIS A 272 1.16 -20.30 2.41
CA HIS A 272 1.71 -21.10 1.32
C HIS A 272 3.23 -21.28 1.36
N LEU A 273 3.95 -20.62 2.28
CA LEU A 273 5.41 -20.76 2.33
C LEU A 273 5.82 -22.18 2.73
N GLY A 274 5.22 -22.70 3.79
CA GLY A 274 5.58 -24.00 4.35
C GLY A 274 7.00 -24.01 4.92
N THR A 275 7.48 -25.22 5.23
CA THR A 275 8.86 -25.45 5.69
C THR A 275 9.52 -26.54 4.86
N MET A 276 10.85 -26.57 4.85
CA MET A 276 11.59 -27.61 4.15
C MET A 276 11.42 -29.01 4.73
N ALA A 277 11.09 -29.12 6.02
CA ALA A 277 10.80 -30.41 6.63
C ALA A 277 9.58 -31.10 6.02
N GLN A 278 8.64 -30.33 5.46
CA GLN A 278 7.39 -30.86 4.91
C GLN A 278 7.56 -31.54 3.55
N GLN A 279 8.70 -31.35 2.86
CA GLN A 279 8.97 -31.86 1.50
C GLN A 279 7.82 -31.68 0.49
N ASN A 280 6.91 -30.73 0.73
CA ASN A 280 5.72 -30.56 -0.07
C ASN A 280 6.06 -29.80 -1.38
N PRO A 281 5.90 -30.42 -2.56
CA PRO A 281 6.24 -29.80 -3.83
C PRO A 281 5.37 -28.57 -4.15
N SER A 282 4.16 -28.47 -3.59
CA SER A 282 3.27 -27.31 -3.78
C SER A 282 3.55 -26.14 -2.83
N SER A 283 4.55 -26.23 -1.95
CA SER A 283 4.96 -25.12 -1.08
C SER A 283 5.80 -24.07 -1.82
N LEU A 284 5.71 -22.79 -1.42
CA LEU A 284 6.59 -21.76 -1.98
C LEU A 284 8.04 -21.95 -1.55
N GLU A 285 8.29 -22.56 -0.39
CA GLU A 285 9.67 -22.85 0.04
C GLU A 285 10.33 -23.87 -0.90
N HIS A 286 9.58 -24.87 -1.41
CA HIS A 286 10.07 -25.79 -2.43
C HIS A 286 10.42 -25.05 -3.72
N HIS A 287 9.51 -24.19 -4.21
CA HIS A 287 9.77 -23.33 -5.37
C HIS A 287 10.97 -22.39 -5.16
N ARG A 288 11.13 -21.82 -3.95
CA ARG A 288 12.26 -20.95 -3.59
C ARG A 288 13.58 -21.69 -3.76
N ASN A 289 13.66 -22.93 -3.29
CA ASN A 289 14.85 -23.77 -3.42
C ASN A 289 15.13 -24.17 -4.86
N LEU A 290 14.10 -24.60 -5.60
CA LEU A 290 14.22 -24.93 -7.03
C LEU A 290 14.78 -23.73 -7.82
N LEU A 291 14.30 -22.53 -7.51
CA LEU A 291 14.74 -21.28 -8.13
C LEU A 291 16.04 -20.70 -7.54
N ARG A 292 16.65 -21.37 -6.55
CA ARG A 292 17.89 -20.94 -5.87
C ARG A 292 17.80 -19.50 -5.31
N ARG A 293 16.64 -19.10 -4.79
CA ARG A 293 16.40 -17.77 -4.22
C ARG A 293 16.81 -17.69 -2.76
N ALA A 294 17.19 -16.51 -2.29
CA ALA A 294 17.51 -16.25 -0.89
C ALA A 294 16.32 -16.59 0.04
N LYS A 295 16.63 -16.99 1.28
CA LYS A 295 15.62 -17.30 2.32
C LYS A 295 14.71 -16.10 2.59
N LEU A 296 13.46 -16.39 2.91
CA LEU A 296 12.46 -15.41 3.30
C LEU A 296 12.07 -15.59 4.77
N ASP A 297 11.85 -14.48 5.46
CA ASP A 297 11.23 -14.49 6.78
C ASP A 297 9.76 -14.93 6.65
N THR A 298 9.30 -15.82 7.54
CA THR A 298 7.95 -16.38 7.45
C THR A 298 6.85 -15.42 7.92
N LYS A 299 7.19 -14.43 8.77
CA LYS A 299 6.26 -13.47 9.36
C LYS A 299 6.26 -12.12 8.64
N LYS A 300 7.45 -11.62 8.28
CA LYS A 300 7.68 -10.32 7.64
C LYS A 300 8.68 -10.47 6.48
N PRO A 301 8.32 -11.23 5.43
CA PRO A 301 9.20 -11.41 4.28
C PRO A 301 9.49 -10.06 3.60
N GLU A 302 10.71 -9.88 3.12
CA GLU A 302 11.07 -8.70 2.32
C GLU A 302 10.17 -8.61 1.08
N TYR A 303 9.47 -7.48 0.93
CA TYR A 303 8.39 -7.30 -0.05
C TYR A 303 8.78 -7.70 -1.48
N ASN A 304 9.92 -7.19 -1.98
CA ASN A 304 10.33 -7.45 -3.36
C ASN A 304 10.68 -8.92 -3.60
N LYS A 305 11.47 -9.53 -2.71
CA LYS A 305 11.86 -10.95 -2.81
C LYS A 305 10.62 -11.86 -2.74
N ALA A 306 9.70 -11.56 -1.83
CA ALA A 306 8.45 -12.30 -1.66
C ALA A 306 7.54 -12.19 -2.88
N LYS A 307 7.32 -10.96 -3.34
CA LYS A 307 6.49 -10.67 -4.52
C LYS A 307 6.99 -11.40 -5.74
N GLU A 308 8.29 -11.34 -6.02
CA GLU A 308 8.85 -12.05 -7.18
C GLU A 308 8.69 -13.56 -7.06
N LEU A 309 8.92 -14.16 -5.89
CA LEU A 309 8.73 -15.59 -5.68
C LEU A 309 7.27 -16.01 -5.91
N VAL A 310 6.33 -15.29 -5.31
CA VAL A 310 4.88 -15.51 -5.47
C VAL A 310 4.49 -15.39 -6.94
N MET A 311 4.94 -14.34 -7.63
CA MET A 311 4.61 -14.11 -9.03
C MET A 311 5.22 -15.17 -9.95
N HIS A 312 6.47 -15.58 -9.73
CA HIS A 312 7.10 -16.64 -10.51
C HIS A 312 6.35 -17.96 -10.32
N SER A 313 6.08 -18.34 -9.06
CA SER A 313 5.32 -19.55 -8.73
C SER A 313 3.93 -19.53 -9.36
N LEU A 314 3.23 -18.40 -9.31
CA LEU A 314 1.91 -18.23 -9.93
C LEU A 314 1.96 -18.46 -11.43
N ILE A 315 2.90 -17.83 -12.13
CA ILE A 315 3.03 -17.99 -13.58
C ILE A 315 3.31 -19.45 -13.95
N ALA A 316 4.26 -20.10 -13.26
CA ALA A 316 4.59 -21.50 -13.50
C ALA A 316 3.37 -22.41 -13.31
N ARG A 317 2.63 -22.25 -12.20
CA ARG A 317 1.43 -23.04 -11.91
C ARG A 317 0.26 -22.76 -12.83
N ILE A 318 0.09 -21.53 -13.32
CA ILE A 318 -0.93 -21.25 -14.34
C ILE A 318 -0.61 -21.94 -15.65
N LEU A 319 0.67 -21.98 -16.04
CA LEU A 319 1.09 -22.66 -17.27
C LEU A 319 0.97 -24.18 -17.17
N ASP A 320 1.15 -24.73 -15.97
CA ASP A 320 1.01 -26.17 -15.69
C ASP A 320 -0.47 -26.57 -15.51
N CYS A 321 -1.21 -25.87 -14.62
CA CYS A 321 -2.55 -26.22 -14.15
C CYS A 321 -3.68 -25.48 -14.88
N THR A 322 -3.59 -25.22 -16.19
CA THR A 322 -4.47 -24.31 -16.97
C THR A 322 -6.00 -24.47 -16.83
N ARG A 323 -6.52 -25.45 -16.06
CA ARG A 323 -7.93 -25.82 -15.95
C ARG A 323 -8.57 -25.76 -14.55
N PHE A 324 -7.83 -25.66 -13.43
CA PHE A 324 -8.41 -25.79 -12.07
C PHE A 324 -8.09 -24.62 -11.14
N MET A 325 -9.08 -23.80 -10.75
CA MET A 325 -8.81 -22.50 -10.09
C MET A 325 -9.86 -22.05 -9.06
N THR A 326 -10.84 -22.88 -8.73
CA THR A 326 -11.90 -22.56 -7.76
C THR A 326 -11.63 -23.23 -6.42
N THR A 327 -12.12 -22.65 -5.32
CA THR A 327 -12.08 -23.32 -4.00
C THR A 327 -12.76 -24.69 -4.06
N SER A 328 -13.85 -24.83 -4.82
CA SER A 328 -14.52 -26.11 -5.06
C SER A 328 -13.60 -27.12 -5.73
N ALA A 329 -12.85 -26.73 -6.78
CA ALA A 329 -11.88 -27.62 -7.43
C ALA A 329 -10.75 -28.04 -6.48
N ALA A 330 -10.35 -27.18 -5.54
CA ALA A 330 -9.39 -27.56 -4.50
C ALA A 330 -9.98 -28.57 -3.52
N HIS A 331 -11.25 -28.42 -3.13
CA HIS A 331 -11.94 -29.40 -2.27
C HIS A 331 -12.12 -30.74 -2.99
N GLU A 332 -12.53 -30.73 -4.27
CA GLU A 332 -12.61 -31.94 -5.09
C GLU A 332 -11.26 -32.67 -5.18
N ALA A 333 -10.16 -31.92 -5.34
CA ALA A 333 -8.81 -32.49 -5.31
C ALA A 333 -8.45 -33.09 -3.94
N LEU A 334 -8.86 -32.45 -2.83
CA LEU A 334 -8.70 -33.03 -1.48
C LEU A 334 -9.53 -34.30 -1.29
N GLU A 335 -10.76 -34.32 -1.79
CA GLU A 335 -11.68 -35.47 -1.68
C GLU A 335 -11.12 -36.71 -2.38
N ILE A 336 -10.39 -36.53 -3.48
CA ILE A 336 -9.70 -37.63 -4.19
C ILE A 336 -8.27 -37.90 -3.66
N GLY A 337 -7.81 -37.17 -2.64
CA GLY A 337 -6.51 -37.34 -2.01
C GLY A 337 -5.32 -36.63 -2.70
N ASP A 338 -5.55 -35.76 -3.68
CA ASP A 338 -4.49 -34.98 -4.34
C ASP A 338 -4.25 -33.63 -3.62
N GLU A 339 -3.55 -33.72 -2.49
CA GLU A 339 -3.20 -32.55 -1.68
C GLU A 339 -2.27 -31.56 -2.41
N VAL A 340 -1.43 -32.07 -3.32
CA VAL A 340 -0.48 -31.23 -4.08
C VAL A 340 -1.23 -30.33 -5.05
N LEU A 341 -2.19 -30.90 -5.79
CA LEU A 341 -3.08 -30.15 -6.68
C LEU A 341 -3.96 -29.19 -5.88
N ALA A 342 -4.58 -29.65 -4.79
CA ALA A 342 -5.44 -28.81 -3.96
C ALA A 342 -4.70 -27.56 -3.44
N HIS A 343 -3.51 -27.73 -2.86
CA HIS A 343 -2.68 -26.63 -2.40
C HIS A 343 -2.23 -25.72 -3.56
N SER A 344 -1.95 -26.28 -4.73
CA SER A 344 -1.60 -25.49 -5.91
C SER A 344 -2.76 -24.61 -6.37
N ILE A 345 -3.98 -25.13 -6.39
CA ILE A 345 -5.20 -24.39 -6.75
C ILE A 345 -5.44 -23.24 -5.76
N LEU A 346 -5.34 -23.51 -4.44
CA LEU A 346 -5.52 -22.49 -3.39
C LEU A 346 -4.48 -21.38 -3.50
N PHE A 347 -3.21 -21.74 -3.72
CA PHE A 347 -2.14 -20.76 -3.93
C PHE A 347 -2.38 -19.88 -5.15
N ILE A 348 -2.82 -20.48 -6.27
CA ILE A 348 -3.13 -19.75 -7.49
C ILE A 348 -4.24 -18.74 -7.23
N ARG A 349 -5.35 -19.17 -6.59
CA ARG A 349 -6.48 -18.30 -6.21
C ARG A 349 -6.00 -17.10 -5.39
N ASP A 350 -5.25 -17.34 -4.34
CA ASP A 350 -4.82 -16.30 -3.40
C ASP A 350 -3.84 -15.31 -4.07
N SER A 351 -2.95 -15.83 -4.91
CA SER A 351 -2.01 -15.01 -5.68
C SER A 351 -2.70 -14.21 -6.79
N LEU A 352 -3.80 -14.72 -7.37
CA LEU A 352 -4.62 -13.98 -8.33
C LEU A 352 -5.36 -12.82 -7.67
N PHE A 353 -5.85 -12.95 -6.44
CA PHE A 353 -6.40 -11.81 -5.69
C PHE A 353 -5.35 -10.71 -5.50
N PHE A 354 -4.12 -11.09 -5.12
CA PHE A 354 -3.02 -10.14 -5.00
C PHE A 354 -2.64 -9.49 -6.33
N TRP A 355 -2.59 -10.26 -7.42
CA TRP A 355 -2.39 -9.70 -8.76
C TRP A 355 -3.49 -8.71 -9.12
N GLU A 356 -4.74 -9.10 -8.93
CA GLU A 356 -5.92 -8.30 -9.25
C GLU A 356 -5.91 -6.96 -8.51
N PHE A 357 -5.58 -6.97 -7.21
CA PHE A 357 -5.45 -5.75 -6.44
C PHE A 357 -4.33 -4.83 -6.96
N CYS A 358 -3.16 -5.40 -7.28
CA CYS A 358 -2.04 -4.64 -7.85
C CYS A 358 -2.40 -4.03 -9.22
N ASP A 359 -3.14 -4.77 -10.04
CA ASP A 359 -3.56 -4.35 -11.36
C ASP A 359 -4.69 -3.29 -11.29
N ALA A 360 -5.63 -3.44 -10.36
CA ALA A 360 -6.67 -2.45 -10.08
C ALA A 360 -6.09 -1.11 -9.61
N ILE A 361 -5.05 -1.12 -8.74
CA ILE A 361 -4.32 0.10 -8.35
C ILE A 361 -3.70 0.78 -9.57
N ARG A 362 -3.05 0.01 -10.45
CA ARG A 362 -2.39 0.53 -11.66
C ARG A 362 -3.38 1.22 -12.60
N ASP A 363 -4.60 0.69 -12.70
CA ASP A 363 -5.67 1.25 -13.52
C ASP A 363 -6.46 2.37 -12.81
N ALA A 364 -6.12 2.68 -11.54
CA ALA A 364 -6.92 3.53 -10.66
C ALA A 364 -8.40 3.10 -10.56
N ASP A 365 -8.67 1.80 -10.62
CA ASP A 365 -10.03 1.24 -10.49
C ASP A 365 -10.33 0.87 -9.04
N VAL A 366 -10.86 1.84 -8.30
CA VAL A 366 -11.23 1.66 -6.89
C VAL A 366 -12.38 0.67 -6.71
N GLY A 367 -13.18 0.43 -7.76
CA GLY A 367 -14.26 -0.54 -7.73
C GLY A 367 -13.70 -1.96 -7.66
N ARG A 368 -12.73 -2.29 -8.53
CA ARG A 368 -12.02 -3.58 -8.51
C ARG A 368 -11.24 -3.79 -7.22
N MET A 369 -10.58 -2.74 -6.70
CA MET A 369 -9.95 -2.80 -5.38
C MET A 369 -10.95 -3.18 -4.28
N TRP A 370 -12.14 -2.56 -4.29
CA TRP A 370 -13.18 -2.83 -3.29
C TRP A 370 -13.72 -4.26 -3.36
N VAL A 371 -13.89 -4.80 -4.57
CA VAL A 371 -14.23 -6.21 -4.75
C VAL A 371 -13.19 -7.10 -4.09
N VAL A 372 -11.88 -6.84 -4.27
CA VAL A 372 -10.85 -7.65 -3.60
C VAL A 372 -10.94 -7.53 -2.08
N TYR A 373 -11.22 -6.34 -1.52
CA TYR A 373 -11.44 -6.17 -0.08
C TYR A 373 -12.61 -7.00 0.45
N ASP A 374 -13.67 -7.20 -0.34
CA ASP A 374 -14.80 -8.08 0.04
C ASP A 374 -14.34 -9.51 0.35
N PHE A 375 -13.29 -10.00 -0.33
CA PHE A 375 -12.71 -11.32 -0.07
C PHE A 375 -11.59 -11.28 0.96
N TRP A 376 -10.73 -10.26 0.91
CA TRP A 376 -9.58 -10.15 1.80
C TRP A 376 -9.95 -9.97 3.27
N VAL A 377 -11.12 -9.42 3.60
CA VAL A 377 -11.58 -9.38 5.00
C VAL A 377 -11.62 -10.79 5.60
N TYR A 378 -12.10 -11.80 4.86
CA TYR A 378 -12.13 -13.18 5.33
C TYR A 378 -10.75 -13.83 5.27
N MET A 379 -10.03 -13.65 4.17
CA MET A 379 -8.72 -14.28 3.97
C MET A 379 -7.67 -13.81 4.99
N THR A 380 -7.66 -12.51 5.30
CA THR A 380 -6.72 -11.93 6.28
C THR A 380 -7.01 -12.45 7.68
N HIS A 381 -8.28 -12.60 8.07
CA HIS A 381 -8.65 -13.19 9.35
C HIS A 381 -8.29 -14.68 9.42
N GLY A 382 -8.58 -15.45 8.36
CA GLY A 382 -8.21 -16.87 8.27
C GLY A 382 -6.71 -17.12 8.34
N ALA A 383 -5.89 -16.17 7.89
CA ALA A 383 -4.42 -16.25 7.95
C ALA A 383 -3.79 -15.63 9.21
N GLY A 384 -4.59 -15.22 10.20
CA GLY A 384 -4.10 -14.55 11.41
C GLY A 384 -3.47 -13.17 11.16
N CYS A 385 -3.82 -12.51 10.06
CA CYS A 385 -3.34 -11.18 9.65
C CYS A 385 -4.38 -10.09 9.99
N HIS A 386 -4.75 -10.00 11.26
CA HIS A 386 -5.93 -9.24 11.71
C HIS A 386 -5.87 -7.73 11.51
N ASN A 387 -4.68 -7.10 11.55
CA ASN A 387 -4.56 -5.64 11.51
C ASN A 387 -5.26 -5.02 10.29
N TYR A 388 -4.89 -5.48 9.08
CA TYR A 388 -5.50 -4.99 7.85
C TYR A 388 -6.88 -5.61 7.56
N GLY A 389 -7.21 -6.76 8.15
CA GLY A 389 -8.58 -7.28 8.15
C GLY A 389 -9.55 -6.37 8.91
N ASN A 390 -9.15 -5.94 10.11
CA ASN A 390 -9.88 -4.97 10.92
C ASN A 390 -9.98 -3.62 10.21
N GLU A 391 -8.92 -3.17 9.52
CA GLU A 391 -8.98 -1.93 8.73
C GLU A 391 -9.98 -2.04 7.56
N ILE A 392 -10.02 -3.18 6.86
CA ILE A 392 -11.02 -3.40 5.81
C ILE A 392 -12.44 -3.34 6.41
N LEU A 393 -12.65 -3.95 7.56
CA LEU A 393 -13.95 -3.94 8.24
C LEU A 393 -14.36 -2.52 8.65
N GLU A 394 -13.42 -1.75 9.21
CA GLU A 394 -13.63 -0.36 9.58
C GLU A 394 -13.97 0.50 8.36
N MET A 395 -13.22 0.35 7.26
CA MET A 395 -13.52 0.99 5.98
C MET A 395 -14.92 0.61 5.49
N LYS A 396 -15.30 -0.67 5.53
CA LYS A 396 -16.64 -1.12 5.13
C LYS A 396 -17.74 -0.47 5.98
N ALA A 397 -17.57 -0.41 7.30
CA ALA A 397 -18.52 0.26 8.19
C ALA A 397 -18.69 1.74 7.82
N MET A 398 -17.58 2.46 7.62
CA MET A 398 -17.59 3.87 7.22
C MET A 398 -18.30 4.09 5.87
N PHE A 399 -17.95 3.31 4.84
CA PHE A 399 -18.49 3.49 3.50
C PHE A 399 -19.96 3.07 3.36
N THR A 400 -20.42 2.10 4.16
CA THR A 400 -21.82 1.65 4.14
C THR A 400 -22.74 2.60 4.90
N HIS A 401 -22.29 3.13 6.05
CA HIS A 401 -23.19 3.83 6.97
C HIS A 401 -22.89 5.31 7.17
N GLU A 402 -21.62 5.72 7.13
CA GLU A 402 -21.22 7.08 7.54
C GLU A 402 -21.00 8.02 6.36
N PHE A 403 -20.43 7.50 5.28
CA PHE A 403 -20.26 8.24 4.05
C PHE A 403 -21.56 8.13 3.24
N PRO A 404 -22.29 9.24 3.00
CA PRO A 404 -23.54 9.22 2.25
C PRO A 404 -23.28 8.74 0.82
N TRP A 405 -23.55 7.45 0.60
CA TRP A 405 -23.48 6.82 -0.70
C TRP A 405 -24.85 6.90 -1.38
N ASN A 406 -25.01 7.81 -2.34
CA ASN A 406 -26.29 8.06 -3.01
C ASN A 406 -26.57 7.11 -4.19
N GLY A 407 -26.11 5.86 -4.15
CA GLY A 407 -26.58 4.84 -5.10
C GLY A 407 -26.06 4.90 -6.54
N ARG A 408 -25.18 5.84 -6.91
CA ARG A 408 -24.58 5.84 -8.27
C ARG A 408 -23.36 4.94 -8.29
N LEU A 409 -23.62 3.64 -8.53
CA LEU A 409 -22.65 2.68 -9.08
C LEU A 409 -22.28 3.07 -10.50
#